data_AF-A0A933BL68-F1
#
_entry.id   AF-A0A933BL68-F1
#
_cell.length_a   1.000
_cell.length_b   1.000
_cell.length_c   1.000
_cell.angle_alpha   90.00
_cell.angle_beta   90.00
_cell.angle_gamma   90.00
#
_symmetry.space_group_name_H-M   'P 1'
#
loop_
_entity.id
_entity.type
_entity.pdbx_description
1 polymer ?
#
loop_
_entity_poly.entity_id
_entity_poly.type
_entity_poly.pdbx_seq_one_letter_code
_entity_poly.pdbx_strand_id
1 'polypeptide(L)'
;MSPEVSSRFYSACVRGLAWLVRRVWGIECQGLEHVPASGPVIVAVNHRSWVDPPLVAMALYPRRFPRFMAKRELFKIPLLRWLMRQGKTIAVDRARPDVAAVRAAAQVLERGGCLVVFPEGTRSRTGIPGRPKSGVGFLACHARAPVVPARVWNTERFPAPSALRIRFGPAFRYEGDAGRRSQREFSERVLKIIFSL
;
A
#
# COMPACT_ATOMS: atom_id res chain seq x y z
N MET A 1 -21.14 10.70 -10.37
CA MET A 1 -20.53 9.47 -9.81
C MET A 1 -19.98 8.66 -10.97
N SER A 2 -18.70 8.81 -11.33
CA SER A 2 -18.15 8.09 -12.47
C SER A 2 -17.77 6.65 -12.06
N PRO A 3 -18.28 5.63 -12.76
CA PRO A 3 -17.76 4.28 -12.64
C PRO A 3 -16.36 4.30 -13.25
N GLU A 4 -15.34 4.55 -12.43
CA GLU A 4 -13.94 4.53 -12.87
C GLU A 4 -13.56 3.08 -13.21
N VAL A 5 -13.77 2.75 -14.49
CA VAL A 5 -13.39 1.51 -15.16
C VAL A 5 -11.99 1.06 -14.70
N SER A 6 -11.97 0.05 -13.85
CA SER A 6 -10.91 -0.95 -13.91
C SER A 6 -11.09 -1.62 -15.26
N SER A 7 -10.12 -1.48 -16.16
CA SER A 7 -10.15 -2.21 -17.43
C SER A 7 -10.49 -3.67 -17.12
N ARG A 8 -11.49 -4.26 -17.81
CA ARG A 8 -11.86 -5.69 -17.63
C ARG A 8 -10.61 -6.57 -17.63
N PHE A 9 -9.64 -6.16 -18.40
CA PHE A 9 -8.30 -6.70 -18.48
C PHE A 9 -7.51 -6.64 -17.15
N TYR A 10 -7.39 -5.48 -16.48
CA TYR A 10 -6.71 -5.38 -15.17
C TYR A 10 -7.38 -6.28 -14.12
N SER A 11 -8.72 -6.27 -14.08
CA SER A 11 -9.49 -7.13 -13.20
C SER A 11 -9.24 -8.61 -13.48
N ALA A 12 -9.13 -9.01 -14.75
CA ALA A 12 -8.79 -10.37 -15.14
C ALA A 12 -7.35 -10.73 -14.73
N CYS A 13 -6.38 -9.85 -14.94
CA CYS A 13 -4.99 -10.07 -14.54
C CYS A 13 -4.83 -10.22 -13.02
N VAL A 14 -5.40 -9.32 -12.22
CA VAL A 14 -5.29 -9.40 -10.75
C VAL A 14 -5.97 -10.66 -10.24
N ARG A 15 -7.16 -11.01 -10.75
CA ARG A 15 -7.87 -12.23 -10.35
C ARG A 15 -7.16 -13.51 -10.80
N GLY A 16 -6.63 -13.53 -12.03
CA GLY A 16 -5.87 -14.66 -12.56
C GLY A 16 -4.57 -14.87 -11.81
N LEU A 17 -3.83 -13.80 -11.51
CA LEU A 17 -2.64 -13.85 -10.68
C LEU A 17 -2.98 -14.30 -9.25
N ALA A 18 -4.04 -13.76 -8.64
CA ALA A 18 -4.48 -14.17 -7.31
C ALA A 18 -4.85 -15.65 -7.25
N TRP A 19 -5.56 -16.14 -8.27
CA TRP A 19 -5.91 -17.55 -8.39
C TRP A 19 -4.65 -18.42 -8.50
N LEU A 20 -3.73 -18.09 -9.42
CA LEU A 20 -2.49 -18.83 -9.60
C LEU A 20 -1.63 -18.83 -8.34
N VAL A 21 -1.45 -17.67 -7.73
CA VAL A 21 -0.62 -17.52 -6.53
C VAL A 21 -1.23 -18.29 -5.35
N ARG A 22 -2.55 -18.20 -5.16
CA ARG A 22 -3.25 -18.97 -4.12
C ARG A 22 -3.16 -20.48 -4.36
N ARG A 23 -3.18 -20.94 -5.61
CA ARG A 23 -3.08 -22.36 -5.95
C ARG A 23 -1.69 -22.94 -5.69
N VAL A 24 -0.63 -22.19 -6.00
CA VAL A 24 0.75 -22.70 -5.95
C VAL A 24 1.42 -22.40 -4.61
N TRP A 25 1.22 -21.22 -4.05
CA TRP A 25 1.89 -20.79 -2.81
C TRP A 25 0.96 -20.70 -1.60
N GLY A 26 -0.36 -20.66 -1.79
CA GLY A 26 -1.31 -20.34 -0.73
C GLY A 26 -1.28 -18.85 -0.37
N ILE A 27 -2.45 -18.30 -0.08
CA ILE A 27 -2.59 -16.93 0.43
C ILE A 27 -3.49 -16.95 1.66
N GLU A 28 -2.95 -16.58 2.81
CA GLU A 28 -3.71 -16.36 4.04
C GLU A 28 -3.95 -14.85 4.21
N CYS A 29 -5.21 -14.46 4.32
CA CYS A 29 -5.62 -13.07 4.48
C CYS A 29 -6.53 -12.94 5.71
N GLN A 30 -6.15 -12.07 6.65
CA GLN A 30 -6.89 -11.84 7.90
C GLN A 30 -7.15 -10.35 8.13
N GLY A 31 -8.26 -10.02 8.78
CA GLY A 31 -8.55 -8.65 9.20
C GLY A 31 -9.02 -7.71 8.08
N LEU A 32 -9.36 -8.23 6.89
CA LEU A 32 -9.80 -7.42 5.74
C LEU A 32 -11.05 -6.58 6.07
N GLU A 33 -11.85 -7.03 7.02
CA GLU A 33 -12.98 -6.32 7.61
C GLU A 33 -12.60 -4.97 8.24
N HIS A 34 -11.36 -4.81 8.71
CA HIS A 34 -10.84 -3.54 9.22
C HIS A 34 -10.62 -2.50 8.11
N VAL A 35 -10.59 -2.90 6.83
CA VAL A 35 -10.47 -1.98 5.71
C VAL A 35 -11.86 -1.40 5.38
N PRO A 36 -12.04 -0.06 5.50
CA PRO A 36 -13.27 0.60 5.11
C PRO A 36 -13.64 0.28 3.66
N ALA A 37 -14.90 -0.09 3.42
CA ALA A 37 -15.39 -0.45 2.09
C ALA A 37 -15.45 0.76 1.12
N SER A 38 -15.61 1.96 1.66
CA SER A 38 -15.73 3.21 0.92
C SER A 38 -15.07 4.36 1.69
N GLY A 39 -14.90 5.50 1.01
CA GLY A 39 -14.25 6.67 1.57
C GLY A 39 -12.71 6.58 1.57
N PRO A 40 -12.03 7.68 1.94
CA PRO A 40 -10.57 7.72 1.96
C PRO A 40 -10.01 6.67 2.90
N VAL A 41 -8.96 5.97 2.49
CA VAL A 41 -8.20 5.09 3.37
C VAL A 41 -6.74 5.04 2.95
N ILE A 42 -5.85 5.10 3.93
CA ILE A 42 -4.44 4.80 3.77
C ILE A 42 -4.19 3.40 4.31
N VAL A 43 -3.75 2.48 3.47
CA VAL A 43 -3.29 1.15 3.90
C VAL A 43 -1.77 1.22 4.02
N ALA A 44 -1.27 1.19 5.26
CA ALA A 44 0.16 1.30 5.56
C ALA A 44 0.74 -0.10 5.77
N VAL A 45 1.70 -0.52 4.94
CA VAL A 45 2.22 -1.89 4.92
C VAL A 45 3.74 -1.93 5.06
N ASN A 46 4.30 -2.92 5.76
CA ASN A 46 5.75 -3.16 5.71
C ASN A 46 6.20 -3.58 4.30
N HIS A 47 7.47 -3.36 3.98
CA HIS A 47 8.02 -3.70 2.66
C HIS A 47 9.22 -4.66 2.78
N ARG A 48 9.00 -5.94 2.50
CA ARG A 48 9.97 -7.04 2.57
C ARG A 48 10.54 -7.42 1.21
N SER A 49 9.71 -7.40 0.16
CA SER A 49 10.04 -7.98 -1.14
C SER A 49 9.39 -7.22 -2.30
N TRP A 50 9.71 -7.61 -3.53
CA TRP A 50 9.05 -7.06 -4.71
C TRP A 50 7.62 -7.61 -4.92
N VAL A 51 7.24 -8.71 -4.24
CA VAL A 51 5.90 -9.31 -4.35
C VAL A 51 4.89 -8.74 -3.35
N ASP A 52 5.30 -7.89 -2.42
CA ASP A 52 4.37 -7.29 -1.45
C ASP A 52 3.28 -6.44 -2.13
N PRO A 53 3.58 -5.52 -3.08
CA PRO A 53 2.53 -4.73 -3.72
C PRO A 53 1.51 -5.60 -4.48
N PRO A 54 1.92 -6.62 -5.28
CA PRO A 54 0.97 -7.59 -5.83
C PRO A 54 0.14 -8.32 -4.76
N LEU A 55 0.73 -8.79 -3.67
CA LEU A 55 0.00 -9.48 -2.60
C LEU A 55 -1.07 -8.58 -1.98
N VAL A 56 -0.72 -7.34 -1.65
CA VAL A 56 -1.66 -6.34 -1.12
C VAL A 56 -2.76 -6.03 -2.14
N ALA A 57 -2.41 -5.92 -3.43
CA ALA A 57 -3.39 -5.70 -4.48
C ALA A 57 -4.42 -6.82 -4.58
N MET A 58 -3.96 -8.07 -4.52
CA MET A 58 -4.81 -9.27 -4.56
C MET A 58 -5.69 -9.41 -3.31
N ALA A 59 -5.21 -8.95 -2.15
CA ALA A 59 -5.98 -8.97 -0.90
C ALA A 59 -7.08 -7.90 -0.86
N LEU A 60 -6.81 -6.71 -1.41
CA LEU A 60 -7.76 -5.59 -1.39
C LEU A 60 -8.78 -5.64 -2.53
N TYR A 61 -8.39 -6.10 -3.72
CA TYR A 61 -9.28 -6.16 -4.87
C TYR A 61 -10.17 -7.42 -4.84
N PRO A 62 -11.48 -7.35 -5.18
CA PRO A 62 -12.20 -6.21 -5.75
C PRO A 62 -12.83 -5.25 -4.73
N ARG A 63 -12.75 -5.54 -3.42
CA ARG A 63 -13.39 -4.74 -2.37
C ARG A 63 -12.95 -3.27 -2.41
N ARG A 64 -11.66 -3.01 -2.62
CA ARG A 64 -11.08 -1.68 -2.84
C ARG A 64 -10.18 -1.73 -4.08
N PHE A 65 -10.06 -0.60 -4.76
CA PHE A 65 -9.08 -0.41 -5.83
C PHE A 65 -7.82 0.27 -5.24
N PRO A 66 -6.75 -0.48 -4.94
CA PRO A 66 -5.56 0.08 -4.31
C PRO A 66 -4.71 0.85 -5.31
N ARG A 67 -4.32 2.08 -4.94
CA ARG A 67 -3.35 2.88 -5.68
C ARG A 67 -2.04 2.90 -4.92
N PHE A 68 -0.96 2.54 -5.60
CA PHE A 68 0.36 2.45 -5.01
C PHE A 68 1.20 3.68 -5.35
N MET A 69 2.26 3.88 -4.56
CA MET A 69 3.33 4.85 -4.84
C MET A 69 4.62 4.09 -5.18
N ALA A 70 5.05 4.12 -6.43
CA ALA A 70 6.17 3.33 -6.94
C ALA A 70 7.31 4.18 -7.50
N LYS A 71 8.54 3.65 -7.44
CA LYS A 71 9.75 4.33 -7.92
C LYS A 71 9.61 4.65 -9.42
N ARG A 72 9.87 5.89 -9.84
CA ARG A 72 9.67 6.34 -11.24
C ARG A 72 10.43 5.49 -12.26
N GLU A 73 11.58 4.95 -11.92
CA GLU A 73 12.41 4.10 -12.79
C GLU A 73 11.74 2.77 -13.13
N LEU A 74 10.84 2.26 -12.28
CA LEU A 74 10.06 1.06 -12.62
C LEU A 74 9.17 1.30 -13.84
N PHE A 75 8.78 2.55 -14.10
CA PHE A 75 8.00 2.90 -15.28
C PHE A 75 8.85 2.85 -16.55
N LYS A 76 10.18 2.70 -16.48
CA LYS A 76 11.00 2.53 -17.69
C LYS A 76 10.89 1.12 -18.27
N ILE A 77 10.50 0.12 -17.47
CA ILE A 77 10.33 -1.27 -17.89
C ILE A 77 8.96 -1.42 -18.56
N PRO A 78 8.84 -1.78 -19.86
CA PRO A 78 7.58 -1.74 -20.60
C PRO A 78 6.43 -2.50 -19.94
N LEU A 79 6.69 -3.73 -19.48
CA LEU A 79 5.69 -4.56 -18.81
C LEU A 79 5.21 -3.94 -17.49
N LEU A 80 6.15 -3.50 -16.64
CA LEU A 80 5.80 -2.86 -15.36
C LEU A 80 5.11 -1.51 -15.58
N ARG A 81 5.56 -0.72 -16.56
CA ARG A 81 4.90 0.54 -16.94
C ARG A 81 3.44 0.30 -17.25
N TRP A 82 3.15 -0.68 -18.10
CA TRP A 82 1.79 -0.97 -18.50
C TRP A 82 0.95 -1.44 -17.30
N LEU A 83 1.46 -2.37 -16.47
CA LEU A 83 0.76 -2.83 -15.25
C LEU A 83 0.48 -1.67 -14.28
N MET A 84 1.48 -0.82 -14.03
CA MET A 84 1.35 0.32 -13.13
C MET A 84 0.39 1.39 -13.66
N ARG A 85 0.29 1.57 -14.99
CA ARG A 85 -0.71 2.46 -15.59
C ARG A 85 -2.12 1.90 -15.42
N GLN A 86 -2.31 0.59 -15.57
CA GLN A 86 -3.60 -0.06 -15.31
C GLN A 86 -4.02 0.07 -13.84
N GLY A 87 -3.07 -0.11 -12.91
CA GLY A 87 -3.28 0.09 -11.47
C GLY A 87 -3.34 1.55 -11.02
N LYS A 88 -3.23 2.51 -11.94
CA LYS A 88 -3.16 3.96 -11.66
C LYS A 88 -2.13 4.31 -10.57
N THR A 89 -1.00 3.63 -10.58
CA THR A 89 0.12 3.81 -9.65
C THR A 89 0.74 5.18 -9.82
N ILE A 90 1.00 5.86 -8.71
CA ILE A 90 1.68 7.15 -8.66
C ILE A 90 3.18 6.91 -8.77
N ALA A 91 3.82 7.53 -9.77
CA ALA A 91 5.26 7.53 -9.89
C ALA A 91 5.88 8.50 -8.86
N VAL A 92 6.96 8.06 -8.22
CA VAL A 92 7.65 8.83 -7.17
C VAL A 92 9.14 8.88 -7.46
N ASP A 93 9.71 10.08 -7.43
CA ASP A 93 11.14 10.28 -7.25
C ASP A 93 11.50 10.05 -5.78
N ARG A 94 12.33 9.04 -5.50
CA ARG A 94 12.77 8.73 -4.14
C ARG A 94 14.09 9.43 -3.77
N ALA A 95 14.79 10.01 -4.75
CA ALA A 95 16.05 10.72 -4.55
C ALA A 95 15.85 12.18 -4.12
N ARG A 96 14.70 12.77 -4.46
CA ARG A 96 14.37 14.17 -4.15
C ARG A 96 12.96 14.29 -3.57
N PRO A 97 12.63 15.36 -2.82
CA PRO A 97 11.25 15.66 -2.46
C PRO A 97 10.37 15.75 -3.71
N ASP A 98 9.32 14.92 -3.77
CA ASP A 98 8.41 14.84 -4.92
C ASP A 98 7.02 15.39 -4.54
N VAL A 99 6.88 16.71 -4.64
CA VAL A 99 5.64 17.43 -4.32
C VAL A 99 4.49 16.98 -5.23
N ALA A 100 4.78 16.63 -6.49
CA ALA A 100 3.77 16.17 -7.43
C ALA A 100 3.20 14.81 -7.01
N ALA A 101 4.05 13.87 -6.59
CA ALA A 101 3.60 12.58 -6.06
C ALA A 101 2.75 12.74 -4.79
N VAL A 102 3.15 13.64 -3.89
CA VAL A 102 2.37 13.93 -2.68
C VAL A 102 1.00 14.52 -3.02
N ARG A 103 0.94 15.47 -3.96
CA ARG A 103 -0.32 16.05 -4.44
C ARG A 103 -1.22 15.00 -5.08
N ALA A 104 -0.65 14.11 -5.91
CA ALA A 104 -1.40 13.01 -6.51
C ALA A 104 -1.96 12.04 -5.45
N ALA A 105 -1.17 11.74 -4.41
CA ALA A 105 -1.61 10.91 -3.29
C ALA A 105 -2.75 11.57 -2.50
N ALA A 106 -2.67 12.88 -2.24
CA ALA A 106 -3.74 13.64 -1.61
C ALA A 106 -5.03 13.61 -2.46
N GLN A 107 -4.94 13.84 -3.77
CA GLN A 107 -6.09 13.77 -4.69
C GLN A 107 -6.77 12.40 -4.70
N VAL A 108 -6.00 11.31 -4.56
CA VAL A 108 -6.57 9.96 -4.42
C VAL A 108 -7.45 9.89 -3.17
N LEU A 109 -6.97 10.41 -2.04
CA LEU A 109 -7.69 10.37 -0.77
C LEU A 109 -8.90 11.33 -0.79
N GLU A 110 -8.76 12.56 -1.29
CA GLU A 110 -9.85 13.52 -1.45
C GLU A 110 -11.03 12.94 -2.25
N ARG A 111 -10.76 12.06 -3.23
CA ARG A 111 -11.77 11.36 -4.03
C ARG A 111 -12.33 10.09 -3.37
N GLY A 112 -12.02 9.84 -2.10
CA GLY A 112 -12.45 8.63 -1.37
C GLY A 112 -11.72 7.34 -1.80
N GLY A 113 -10.51 7.48 -2.35
CA GLY A 113 -9.71 6.36 -2.84
C GLY A 113 -8.99 5.57 -1.74
N CYS A 114 -8.42 4.43 -2.14
CA CYS A 114 -7.58 3.59 -1.29
C CYS A 114 -6.12 3.78 -1.71
N LEU A 115 -5.32 4.42 -0.86
CA LEU A 115 -3.89 4.63 -1.10
C LEU A 115 -3.08 3.61 -0.30
N VAL A 116 -2.22 2.85 -0.96
CA VAL A 116 -1.28 1.94 -0.30
C VAL A 116 0.08 2.61 -0.19
N VAL A 117 0.60 2.68 1.04
CA VAL A 117 1.88 3.31 1.36
C VAL A 117 2.77 2.34 2.13
N PHE A 118 4.06 2.32 1.80
CA PHE A 118 5.07 1.59 2.55
C PHE A 118 5.84 2.59 3.43
N PRO A 119 5.59 2.65 4.75
CA PRO A 119 6.11 3.72 5.63
C PRO A 119 7.64 3.78 5.67
N GLU A 120 8.30 2.64 5.46
CA GLU A 120 9.74 2.49 5.41
C GLU A 120 10.38 3.22 4.20
N GLY A 121 9.62 3.44 3.12
CA GLY A 121 10.08 4.09 1.89
C GLY A 121 11.11 3.29 1.06
N THR A 122 11.66 2.23 1.63
CA THR A 122 12.57 1.24 1.01
C THR A 122 12.19 -0.17 1.50
N ARG A 123 12.84 -1.20 0.98
CA ARG A 123 12.62 -2.59 1.42
C ARG A 123 13.50 -2.89 2.63
N SER A 124 12.94 -3.45 3.71
CA SER A 124 13.71 -4.00 4.82
C SER A 124 14.13 -5.45 4.53
N ARG A 125 15.43 -5.64 4.33
CA ARG A 125 16.04 -6.97 4.10
C ARG A 125 16.27 -7.73 5.40
N THR A 126 16.36 -7.04 6.54
CA THR A 126 16.70 -7.63 7.85
C THR A 126 15.48 -8.04 8.67
N GLY A 127 14.27 -7.57 8.31
CA GLY A 127 13.04 -7.86 9.08
C GLY A 127 12.86 -6.95 10.30
N ILE A 128 13.79 -6.02 10.51
CA ILE A 128 13.69 -4.96 11.49
C ILE A 128 13.12 -3.72 10.80
N PRO A 129 12.18 -2.98 11.42
CA PRO A 129 11.68 -1.73 10.87
C PRO A 129 12.82 -0.72 10.67
N GLY A 130 12.93 -0.17 9.46
CA GLY A 130 13.77 1.01 9.22
C GLY A 130 13.19 2.27 9.88
N ARG A 131 13.88 3.41 9.79
CA ARG A 131 13.29 4.70 10.19
C ARG A 131 12.18 5.08 9.21
N PRO A 132 10.93 5.28 9.67
CA PRO A 132 9.84 5.64 8.78
C PRO A 132 10.03 7.04 8.22
N LYS A 133 9.57 7.23 6.99
CA LYS A 133 9.39 8.57 6.43
C LYS A 133 8.11 9.19 7.01
N SER A 134 8.05 10.51 7.10
CA SER A 134 6.87 11.24 7.59
C SER A 134 5.66 11.19 6.64
N GLY A 135 5.77 10.53 5.47
CA GLY A 135 4.76 10.57 4.40
C GLY A 135 3.39 10.06 4.84
N VAL A 136 3.33 9.02 5.67
CA VAL A 136 2.04 8.49 6.16
C VAL A 136 1.36 9.50 7.09
N GLY A 137 2.08 10.03 8.08
CA GLY A 137 1.53 11.04 8.99
C GLY A 137 1.16 12.33 8.28
N PHE A 138 1.97 12.78 7.32
CA PHE A 138 1.62 13.94 6.48
C PHE A 138 0.29 13.70 5.74
N LEU A 139 0.15 12.58 5.03
CA LEU A 139 -1.06 12.27 4.27
C LEU A 139 -2.28 12.08 5.19
N ALA A 140 -2.12 11.38 6.31
CA ALA A 140 -3.20 11.13 7.26
C ALA A 140 -3.69 12.43 7.93
N CYS A 141 -2.76 13.33 8.29
CA CYS A 141 -3.06 14.64 8.86
C CYS A 141 -3.88 15.51 7.89
N HIS A 142 -3.43 15.65 6.64
CA HIS A 142 -4.05 16.55 5.67
C HIS A 142 -5.33 15.99 5.06
N ALA A 143 -5.34 14.70 4.70
CA ALA A 143 -6.51 14.09 4.08
C ALA A 143 -7.58 13.67 5.10
N ARG A 144 -7.27 13.75 6.41
CA ARG A 144 -8.10 13.20 7.50
C ARG A 144 -8.54 11.74 7.26
N ALA A 145 -7.72 11.00 6.52
CA ALA A 145 -8.00 9.63 6.12
C ALA A 145 -7.66 8.68 7.29
N PRO A 146 -8.51 7.69 7.59
CA PRO A 146 -8.12 6.59 8.47
C PRO A 146 -6.92 5.84 7.89
N VAL A 147 -6.04 5.39 8.77
CA VAL A 147 -4.91 4.52 8.47
C VAL A 147 -5.22 3.12 8.94
N VAL A 148 -5.12 2.17 8.01
CA VAL A 148 -5.21 0.73 8.30
C VAL A 148 -3.78 0.18 8.25
N PRO A 149 -3.21 -0.26 9.38
CA PRO A 149 -1.92 -0.94 9.37
C PRO A 149 -2.11 -2.33 8.78
N ALA A 150 -1.18 -2.78 7.95
CA ALA A 150 -1.14 -4.15 7.49
C ALA A 150 0.29 -4.70 7.52
N ARG A 151 0.41 -6.01 7.72
CA ARG A 151 1.70 -6.69 7.69
C ARG A 151 1.65 -7.85 6.71
N VAL A 152 2.74 -8.00 5.96
CA VAL A 152 3.00 -9.14 5.09
C VAL A 152 4.16 -9.97 5.63
N TRP A 153 4.07 -11.28 5.42
CA TRP A 153 5.09 -12.27 5.80
C TRP A 153 5.38 -13.23 4.65
N ASN A 154 6.56 -13.86 4.71
CA ASN A 154 7.05 -14.89 3.78
C ASN A 154 7.25 -14.42 2.34
N THR A 155 6.95 -13.17 2.03
CA THR A 155 7.08 -12.61 0.68
C THR A 155 8.55 -12.55 0.24
N GLU A 156 9.49 -12.43 1.17
CA GLU A 156 10.94 -12.52 0.89
C GLU A 156 11.41 -13.91 0.46
N ARG A 157 10.62 -14.96 0.74
CA ARG A 157 10.96 -16.35 0.38
C ARG A 157 10.47 -16.72 -1.02
N PHE A 158 9.66 -15.88 -1.65
CA PHE A 158 9.12 -16.15 -2.98
C PHE A 158 10.25 -16.34 -4.03
N PRO A 159 10.22 -17.38 -4.88
CA PRO A 159 9.11 -18.30 -5.15
C PRO A 159 9.15 -19.64 -4.39
N ALA A 160 9.84 -19.76 -3.26
CA ALA A 160 9.81 -20.99 -2.47
C ALA A 160 8.39 -21.32 -1.96
N PRO A 161 8.01 -22.60 -1.85
CA PRO A 161 6.67 -23.02 -1.42
C PRO A 161 6.45 -22.66 0.05
N SER A 162 5.88 -21.49 0.27
CA SER A 162 5.51 -20.98 1.60
C SER A 162 4.26 -20.12 1.48
N ALA A 163 3.35 -20.28 2.43
CA ALA A 163 2.12 -19.50 2.49
C ALA A 163 2.43 -18.01 2.57
N LEU A 164 1.97 -17.24 1.58
CA LEU A 164 2.04 -15.79 1.62
C LEU A 164 0.94 -15.29 2.57
N ARG A 165 1.34 -14.53 3.59
CA ARG A 165 0.38 -14.06 4.62
C ARG A 165 0.25 -12.55 4.58
N ILE A 166 -0.98 -12.07 4.76
CA ILE A 166 -1.29 -10.66 5.00
C ILE A 166 -2.32 -10.53 6.13
N ARG A 167 -2.07 -9.61 7.05
CA ARG A 167 -2.98 -9.27 8.15
C ARG A 167 -3.20 -7.77 8.18
N PHE A 168 -4.46 -7.36 8.22
CA PHE A 168 -4.86 -5.96 8.40
C PHE A 168 -5.31 -5.75 9.85
N GLY A 169 -4.80 -4.71 10.51
CA GLY A 169 -5.21 -4.30 11.84
C GLY A 169 -6.35 -3.26 11.82
N PRO A 170 -6.92 -2.92 12.99
CA PRO A 170 -7.99 -1.93 13.10
C PRO A 170 -7.59 -0.57 12.52
N ALA A 171 -8.53 0.09 11.84
CA ALA A 171 -8.35 1.43 11.32
C ALA A 171 -8.29 2.46 12.47
N PHE A 172 -7.38 3.44 12.37
CA PHE A 172 -7.30 4.56 13.32
C PHE A 172 -6.99 5.86 12.59
N ARG A 173 -7.31 7.00 13.21
CA ARG A 173 -7.13 8.33 12.60
C ARG A 173 -5.88 9.01 13.11
N TYR A 174 -5.44 10.03 12.37
CA TYR A 174 -4.39 10.92 12.80
C TYR A 174 -4.82 11.71 14.04
N GLU A 175 -3.95 11.74 15.05
CA GLU A 175 -4.11 12.49 16.30
C GLU A 175 -2.83 13.32 16.49
N GLY A 176 -2.97 14.64 16.59
CA GLY A 176 -1.84 15.57 16.73
C GLY A 176 -2.05 16.88 15.97
N ASP A 177 -1.14 17.83 16.16
CA ASP A 177 -1.12 19.07 15.39
C ASP A 177 -0.65 18.84 13.93
N ALA A 178 -0.71 19.89 13.11
CA ALA A 178 -0.21 19.86 11.73
C ALA A 178 1.33 19.94 11.64
N GLY A 179 2.03 19.90 12.77
CA GLY A 179 3.48 20.02 12.87
C GLY A 179 4.20 18.78 12.33
N ARG A 180 5.39 19.01 11.76
CA ARG A 180 6.25 17.94 11.21
C ARG A 180 6.67 16.91 12.28
N ARG A 181 6.78 17.32 13.54
CA ARG A 181 7.09 16.42 14.66
C ARG A 181 5.95 15.41 14.86
N SER A 182 4.73 15.90 15.07
CA SER A 182 3.53 15.06 15.25
C SER A 182 3.30 14.10 14.07
N GLN A 183 3.51 14.57 12.83
CA GLN A 183 3.42 13.73 11.63
C GLN A 183 4.44 12.58 11.62
N ARG A 184 5.67 12.86 12.09
CA ARG A 184 6.71 11.86 12.19
C ARG A 184 6.40 10.86 13.30
N GLU A 185 6.02 11.33 14.48
CA GLU A 185 5.64 10.48 15.61
C GLU A 185 4.47 9.56 15.27
N PHE A 186 3.47 10.09 14.56
CA PHE A 186 2.37 9.28 14.04
C PHE A 186 2.85 8.20 13.05
N SER A 187 3.76 8.55 12.14
CA SER A 187 4.35 7.58 11.20
C SER A 187 5.13 6.48 11.93
N GLU A 188 5.83 6.82 13.00
CA GLU A 188 6.52 5.88 13.90
C GLU A 188 5.52 4.98 14.65
N ARG A 189 4.41 5.53 15.16
CA ARG A 189 3.32 4.76 15.77
C ARG A 189 2.71 3.78 14.78
N VAL A 190 2.41 4.20 13.55
CA VAL A 190 1.89 3.32 12.50
C VAL A 190 2.85 2.16 12.25
N LEU A 191 4.16 2.44 12.14
CA LEU A 191 5.16 1.39 11.92
C LEU A 191 5.23 0.41 13.10
N LYS A 192 5.20 0.91 14.35
CA LYS A 192 5.16 0.05 15.54
C LYS A 192 3.94 -0.87 15.53
N ILE A 193 2.76 -0.35 15.19
CA ILE A 193 1.53 -1.14 15.09
C ILE A 193 1.64 -2.20 14.00
N ILE A 194 2.17 -1.85 12.82
CA ILE A 194 2.40 -2.82 11.74
C ILE A 194 3.22 -4.01 12.27
N PHE A 195 4.32 -3.75 12.97
CA PHE A 195 5.20 -4.80 13.48
C PHE A 195 4.69 -5.53 14.74
N SER A 196 3.61 -5.05 15.37
CA SER A 196 2.91 -5.77 16.43
C SER A 196 1.73 -6.63 15.94
N LEU A 197 1.34 -6.51 14.67
CA LEU A 197 0.41 -7.45 14.00
C LEU A 197 1.06 -8.83 13.85
#